data_AF-A0A962XFQ0-F1
#
_entry.id   AF-A0A962XFQ0-F1
#
_cell.length_a   1.000
_cell.length_b   1.000
_cell.length_c   1.000
_cell.angle_alpha   90.00
_cell.angle_beta   90.00
_cell.angle_gamma   90.00
#
_symmetry.space_group_name_H-M   'P 1'
#
loop_
_entity.id
_entity.type
_entity.pdbx_description
1 polymer ?
#
loop_
_entity_poly.entity_id
_entity_poly.type
_entity_poly.pdbx_seq_one_letter_code
_entity_poly.pdbx_strand_id
1 'polypeptide(L)'
;MLLSRLTFGSGLSGKLLRLVAVNALALLLLGGFTYLSLDRIKTLSSQVTGQHIGEMQANAGLADRLTRVFGDIEKLSRSYLNRDRWLIAESRRIVDVLEALDQFTRDGPLAEELYQLEQRFAEFVDGSLRVNEALRQTHLAGERAGGAIGALEQRISDWLIEATLAGQAVDYIDQVMVLTTGFRESLLVIGKQHAEHNLRSFTVGDGTSQLRGGMFETFDDLSLRLQTLRAS
;
A
#
# COMPACT_ATOMS: atom_id res chain seq x y z
N MET A 1 -29.04 -28.39 107.21
CA MET A 1 -29.03 -27.35 106.14
C MET A 1 -27.66 -27.44 105.46
N LEU A 2 -27.64 -27.43 104.12
CA LEU A 2 -26.45 -27.45 103.24
C LEU A 2 -25.69 -28.79 103.15
N LEU A 3 -26.10 -29.65 102.20
CA LEU A 3 -25.23 -30.43 101.30
C LEU A 3 -26.11 -31.31 100.38
N SER A 4 -26.77 -30.68 99.40
CA SER A 4 -27.51 -31.41 98.35
C SER A 4 -27.57 -30.63 97.03
N ARG A 5 -26.45 -30.03 96.61
CA ARG A 5 -26.33 -29.46 95.25
C ARG A 5 -24.94 -29.69 94.70
N LEU A 6 -24.71 -30.85 94.06
CA LEU A 6 -23.53 -31.02 93.20
C LEU A 6 -23.66 -32.16 92.16
N THR A 7 -24.87 -32.50 91.71
CA THR A 7 -25.06 -33.50 90.64
C THR A 7 -26.06 -33.01 89.58
N PHE A 8 -25.79 -31.85 88.98
CA PHE A 8 -26.55 -31.37 87.80
C PHE A 8 -25.66 -30.87 86.64
N GLY A 9 -24.33 -30.95 86.76
CA GLY A 9 -23.38 -30.33 85.82
C GLY A 9 -22.86 -31.21 84.67
N SER A 10 -22.95 -32.54 84.75
CA SER A 10 -22.29 -33.43 83.79
C SER A 10 -23.06 -33.64 82.48
N GLY A 11 -24.40 -33.60 82.50
CA GLY A 11 -25.23 -33.80 81.30
C GLY A 11 -25.35 -32.57 80.38
N LEU A 12 -25.20 -31.36 80.94
CA LEU A 12 -25.29 -30.09 80.20
C LEU A 12 -23.96 -29.74 79.53
N SER A 13 -22.83 -29.96 80.23
CA SER A 13 -21.49 -29.73 79.70
C SER A 13 -21.20 -30.61 78.47
N GLY A 14 -21.57 -31.89 78.50
CA GLY A 14 -21.39 -32.80 77.35
C GLY A 14 -22.22 -32.43 76.11
N LYS A 15 -23.41 -31.84 76.30
CA LYS A 15 -24.25 -31.35 75.19
C LYS A 15 -23.68 -30.07 74.58
N LEU A 16 -23.19 -29.15 75.41
CA LEU A 16 -22.53 -27.93 74.94
C LEU A 16 -21.23 -28.24 74.18
N LEU A 17 -20.44 -29.19 74.67
CA LEU A 17 -19.17 -29.58 74.03
C LEU A 17 -19.39 -30.26 72.67
N ARG A 18 -20.45 -31.08 72.52
CA ARG A 18 -20.87 -31.63 71.22
C ARG A 18 -21.33 -30.55 70.26
N LEU A 19 -22.08 -29.55 70.74
CA LEU A 19 -22.56 -28.45 69.91
C LEU A 19 -21.39 -27.58 69.40
N VAL A 20 -20.40 -27.32 70.26
CA VAL A 20 -19.15 -26.63 69.87
C VAL A 20 -18.37 -27.46 68.85
N ALA A 21 -18.25 -28.77 69.04
CA ALA A 21 -17.56 -29.64 68.08
C ALA A 21 -18.24 -29.67 66.71
N VAL A 22 -19.57 -29.75 66.67
CA VAL A 22 -20.35 -29.72 65.42
C VAL A 22 -20.24 -28.35 64.74
N ASN A 23 -20.30 -27.25 65.49
CA ASN A 23 -20.11 -25.91 64.92
C ASN A 23 -18.68 -25.70 64.38
N ALA A 24 -17.66 -26.18 65.11
CA ALA A 24 -16.28 -26.12 64.65
C ALA A 24 -16.08 -26.93 63.36
N LEU A 25 -16.68 -28.12 63.28
CA LEU A 25 -16.64 -28.95 62.08
C LEU A 25 -17.37 -28.28 60.91
N ALA A 26 -18.54 -27.67 61.15
CA ALA A 26 -19.28 -26.94 60.14
C ALA A 26 -18.47 -25.75 59.59
N LEU A 27 -17.79 -25.00 60.46
CA LEU A 27 -16.91 -23.89 60.06
C LEU A 27 -15.70 -24.37 59.26
N LEU A 28 -15.10 -25.51 59.64
CA LEU A 28 -14.00 -26.11 58.88
C LEU A 28 -14.44 -26.59 57.50
N LEU A 29 -15.62 -27.21 57.38
CA LEU A 29 -16.17 -27.62 56.10
C LEU A 29 -16.50 -26.41 55.22
N LEU A 30 -17.05 -25.36 55.80
CA LEU A 30 -17.37 -24.13 55.08
C LEU A 30 -16.08 -23.43 54.60
N GLY A 31 -15.05 -23.37 55.45
CA GLY A 31 -13.71 -22.87 55.10
C GLY A 31 -13.01 -23.72 54.03
N GLY A 32 -13.14 -25.04 54.11
CA GLY A 32 -12.59 -25.96 53.09
C GLY A 32 -13.30 -25.81 51.75
N PHE A 33 -14.63 -25.66 51.77
CA PHE A 33 -15.43 -25.44 50.57
C PHE A 33 -15.11 -24.09 49.90
N THR A 34 -14.99 -23.01 50.68
CA THR A 34 -14.60 -21.70 50.14
C THR A 34 -13.18 -21.72 49.59
N TYR A 35 -12.24 -22.39 50.27
CA TYR A 35 -10.87 -22.55 49.78
C TYR A 35 -10.81 -23.33 48.45
N LEU A 36 -11.48 -24.47 48.36
CA LEU A 36 -11.55 -25.26 47.11
C LEU A 36 -12.26 -24.52 45.97
N SER A 37 -13.30 -23.75 46.29
CA SER A 37 -14.01 -22.92 45.31
C SER A 37 -13.11 -21.80 44.78
N LEU A 38 -12.38 -21.12 45.66
CA LEU A 38 -11.42 -20.07 45.27
C LEU A 38 -10.28 -20.61 44.42
N ASP A 39 -9.77 -21.80 44.74
CA ASP A 39 -8.71 -22.44 43.96
C ASP A 39 -9.20 -22.80 42.56
N ARG A 40 -10.39 -23.41 42.43
CA ARG A 40 -11.02 -23.67 41.12
C ARG A 40 -11.26 -22.40 40.31
N ILE A 41 -11.77 -21.34 40.94
CA ILE A 41 -11.98 -20.04 40.27
C ILE A 41 -10.65 -19.47 39.78
N LYS A 42 -9.58 -19.59 40.56
CA LYS A 42 -8.24 -19.14 40.18
C LYS A 42 -7.68 -19.94 39.00
N THR A 43 -7.84 -21.27 38.98
CA THR A 43 -7.39 -22.10 37.86
C THR A 43 -8.19 -21.80 36.59
N LEU A 44 -9.52 -21.73 36.66
CA LEU A 44 -10.37 -21.38 35.51
C LEU A 44 -10.06 -19.97 35.01
N SER A 45 -9.93 -18.99 35.90
CA SER A 45 -9.59 -17.62 35.54
C SER A 45 -8.21 -17.54 34.89
N SER A 46 -7.19 -18.24 35.43
CA SER A 46 -5.85 -18.24 34.84
C SER A 46 -5.83 -18.87 33.44
N GLN A 47 -6.65 -19.90 33.22
CA GLN A 47 -6.72 -20.59 31.94
C GLN A 47 -7.47 -19.77 30.89
N VAL A 48 -8.61 -19.16 31.27
CA VAL A 48 -9.39 -18.25 30.40
C VAL A 48 -8.63 -16.96 30.11
N THR A 49 -7.96 -16.37 31.10
CA THR A 49 -7.12 -15.17 30.91
C THR A 49 -5.89 -15.47 30.05
N GLY A 50 -5.24 -16.62 30.22
CA GLY A 50 -4.10 -17.02 29.39
C GLY A 50 -4.47 -17.23 27.91
N GLN A 51 -5.62 -17.85 27.65
CA GLN A 51 -6.10 -18.10 26.29
C GLN A 51 -6.52 -16.79 25.59
N HIS A 52 -7.28 -15.93 26.24
CA HIS A 52 -7.69 -14.65 25.64
C HIS A 52 -6.55 -13.66 25.47
N ILE A 53 -5.55 -13.65 26.35
CA ILE A 53 -4.34 -12.82 26.14
C ILE A 53 -3.52 -13.34 24.95
N GLY A 54 -3.42 -14.65 24.77
CA GLY A 54 -2.73 -15.24 23.61
C GLY A 54 -3.43 -14.94 22.29
N GLU A 55 -4.75 -15.05 22.25
CA GLU A 55 -5.58 -14.67 21.08
C GLU A 55 -5.50 -13.18 20.79
N MET A 56 -5.56 -12.31 21.81
CA MET A 56 -5.38 -10.85 21.64
C MET A 56 -3.99 -10.48 21.12
N GLN A 57 -2.92 -11.13 21.61
CA GLN A 57 -1.56 -10.89 21.12
C GLN A 57 -1.37 -11.35 19.67
N ALA A 58 -1.93 -12.51 19.31
CA ALA A 58 -1.91 -13.00 17.93
C ALA A 58 -2.65 -12.03 16.99
N ASN A 59 -3.82 -11.56 17.39
CA ASN A 59 -4.61 -10.59 16.62
C ASN A 59 -3.91 -9.22 16.52
N ALA A 60 -3.25 -8.74 17.57
CA ALA A 60 -2.46 -7.51 17.53
C ALA A 60 -1.25 -7.64 16.60
N GLY A 61 -0.57 -8.79 16.61
CA GLY A 61 0.55 -9.06 15.70
C GLY A 61 0.11 -9.11 14.23
N LEU A 62 -1.07 -9.65 13.96
CA LEU A 62 -1.69 -9.65 12.62
C LEU A 62 -2.03 -8.22 12.15
N ALA A 63 -2.65 -7.42 13.01
CA ALA A 63 -3.01 -6.03 12.69
C ALA A 63 -1.77 -5.16 12.39
N ASP A 64 -0.69 -5.31 13.15
CA ASP A 64 0.57 -4.61 12.92
C ASP A 64 1.22 -5.02 11.57
N ARG A 65 1.21 -6.31 11.24
CA ARG A 65 1.71 -6.80 9.94
C ARG A 65 0.89 -6.25 8.77
N LEU A 66 -0.44 -6.27 8.87
CA LEU A 66 -1.32 -5.69 7.86
C LEU A 66 -1.05 -4.19 7.67
N THR A 67 -0.92 -3.46 8.76
CA THR A 67 -0.61 -2.02 8.72
C THR A 67 0.70 -1.75 7.97
N ARG A 68 1.74 -2.56 8.21
CA ARG A 68 3.01 -2.45 7.47
C ARG A 68 2.83 -2.77 5.99
N VAL A 69 2.12 -3.84 5.63
CA VAL A 69 1.84 -4.19 4.24
C VAL A 69 1.12 -3.05 3.52
N PHE A 70 0.10 -2.45 4.12
CA PHE A 70 -0.57 -1.29 3.51
C PHE A 70 0.36 -0.10 3.35
N GLY A 71 1.22 0.18 4.34
CA GLY A 71 2.24 1.23 4.21
C GLY A 71 3.25 0.93 3.09
N ASP A 72 3.63 -0.33 2.91
CA ASP A 72 4.52 -0.78 1.84
C ASP A 72 3.84 -0.64 0.46
N ILE A 73 2.57 -1.00 0.33
CA ILE A 73 1.76 -0.81 -0.89
C ILE A 73 1.61 0.70 -1.21
N GLU A 74 1.35 1.53 -0.20
CA GLU A 74 1.25 2.98 -0.38
C GLU A 74 2.57 3.58 -0.85
N LYS A 75 3.69 3.13 -0.27
CA LYS A 75 5.02 3.53 -0.72
C LYS A 75 5.29 3.06 -2.15
N LEU A 76 4.92 1.83 -2.48
CA LEU A 76 5.07 1.26 -3.82
C LEU A 76 4.29 2.09 -4.85
N SER A 77 3.02 2.40 -4.56
CA SER A 77 2.15 3.17 -5.45
C SER A 77 2.67 4.58 -5.73
N ARG A 78 3.41 5.17 -4.78
CA ARG A 78 4.03 6.49 -4.92
C ARG A 78 5.43 6.50 -5.50
N SER A 79 6.05 5.35 -5.78
CA SER A 79 7.48 5.34 -6.17
C SER A 79 7.87 4.34 -7.25
N TYR A 80 6.91 3.66 -7.87
CA TYR A 80 7.17 2.64 -8.89
C TYR A 80 7.71 3.19 -10.24
N LEU A 81 7.50 4.47 -10.53
CA LEU A 81 7.85 5.03 -11.84
C LEU A 81 9.36 4.92 -12.16
N ASN A 82 9.66 4.43 -13.36
CA ASN A 82 11.03 4.21 -13.86
C ASN A 82 11.90 3.32 -12.95
N ARG A 83 11.30 2.44 -12.15
CA ARG A 83 11.99 1.60 -11.15
C ARG A 83 11.58 0.13 -11.21
N ASP A 84 11.47 -0.46 -12.40
CA ASP A 84 10.98 -1.83 -12.62
C ASP A 84 11.63 -2.88 -11.71
N ARG A 85 12.97 -2.88 -11.61
CA ARG A 85 13.68 -3.86 -10.78
C ARG A 85 13.31 -3.76 -9.30
N TRP A 86 13.16 -2.53 -8.80
CA TRP A 86 12.78 -2.28 -7.43
C TRP A 86 11.30 -2.62 -7.20
N LEU A 87 10.40 -2.23 -8.13
CA LEU A 87 8.99 -2.59 -8.12
C LEU A 87 8.80 -4.10 -8.02
N ILE A 88 9.49 -4.88 -8.86
CA ILE A 88 9.41 -6.35 -8.87
C ILE A 88 9.94 -6.95 -7.57
N ALA A 89 11.06 -6.44 -7.03
CA ALA A 89 11.64 -6.95 -5.81
C ALA A 89 10.73 -6.68 -4.60
N GLU A 90 10.19 -5.46 -4.50
CA GLU A 90 9.32 -5.06 -3.40
C GLU A 90 7.94 -5.70 -3.51
N SER A 91 7.41 -5.88 -4.72
CA SER A 91 6.15 -6.60 -4.91
C SER A 91 6.24 -8.06 -4.46
N ARG A 92 7.34 -8.75 -4.77
CA ARG A 92 7.58 -10.12 -4.28
C ARG A 92 7.61 -10.16 -2.76
N ARG A 93 8.33 -9.22 -2.13
CA ARG A 93 8.37 -9.12 -0.67
C ARG A 93 6.97 -8.92 -0.06
N ILE A 94 6.13 -8.10 -0.68
CA ILE A 94 4.75 -7.88 -0.21
C ILE A 94 3.91 -9.14 -0.37
N VAL A 95 4.01 -9.84 -1.51
CA VAL A 95 3.33 -11.13 -1.74
C VAL A 95 3.76 -12.18 -0.71
N ASP A 96 5.07 -12.33 -0.46
CA ASP A 96 5.58 -13.27 0.55
C ASP A 96 4.99 -12.98 1.95
N VAL A 97 4.77 -11.70 2.30
CA VAL A 97 4.15 -11.32 3.56
C VAL A 97 2.65 -11.63 3.56
N LEU A 98 1.94 -11.38 2.46
CA LEU A 98 0.51 -11.69 2.33
C LEU A 98 0.26 -13.20 2.41
N GLU A 99 1.06 -14.02 1.71
CA GLU A 99 1.00 -15.49 1.79
C GLU A 99 1.26 -15.99 3.21
N ALA A 100 2.24 -15.40 3.90
CA ALA A 100 2.49 -15.74 5.31
C ALA A 100 1.29 -15.38 6.20
N LEU A 101 0.64 -14.23 5.97
CA LEU A 101 -0.55 -13.83 6.72
C LEU A 101 -1.75 -14.76 6.49
N ASP A 102 -1.92 -15.24 5.25
CA ASP A 102 -2.95 -16.23 4.91
C ASP A 102 -2.74 -17.55 5.69
N GLN A 103 -1.50 -18.03 5.78
CA GLN A 103 -1.18 -19.24 6.56
C GLN A 103 -1.41 -19.09 8.08
N PHE A 104 -1.37 -17.87 8.61
CA PHE A 104 -1.57 -17.60 10.04
C PHE A 104 -3.03 -17.36 10.41
N THR A 105 -3.89 -16.96 9.47
CA THR A 105 -5.30 -16.73 9.78
C THR A 105 -6.07 -18.06 9.84
N ARG A 106 -6.89 -18.20 10.88
CA ARG A 106 -7.89 -19.29 11.00
C ARG A 106 -9.30 -18.80 10.68
N ASP A 107 -9.44 -17.51 10.38
CA ASP A 107 -10.70 -16.84 10.11
C ASP A 107 -10.96 -16.85 8.60
N GLY A 108 -11.93 -17.65 8.16
CA GLY A 108 -12.24 -17.86 6.74
C GLY A 108 -12.57 -16.56 5.98
N PRO A 109 -13.42 -15.67 6.51
CA PRO A 109 -13.65 -14.35 5.94
C PRO A 109 -12.38 -13.52 5.74
N LEU A 110 -11.45 -13.52 6.70
CA LEU A 110 -10.21 -12.75 6.55
C LEU A 110 -9.28 -13.36 5.49
N ALA A 111 -9.20 -14.69 5.41
CA ALA A 111 -8.42 -15.37 4.37
C ALA A 111 -8.91 -14.99 2.97
N GLU A 112 -10.23 -14.94 2.76
CA GLU A 112 -10.83 -14.52 1.49
C GLU A 112 -10.47 -13.07 1.13
N GLU A 113 -10.52 -12.15 2.09
CA GLU A 113 -10.13 -10.74 1.86
C GLU A 113 -8.63 -10.60 1.56
N LEU A 114 -7.76 -11.40 2.19
CA LEU A 114 -6.33 -11.43 1.90
C LEU A 114 -6.03 -11.94 0.50
N TYR A 115 -6.74 -13.00 0.09
CA TYR A 115 -6.64 -13.53 -1.27
C TYR A 115 -7.08 -12.50 -2.31
N GLN A 116 -8.20 -11.79 -2.09
CA GLN A 116 -8.64 -10.72 -2.98
C GLN A 116 -7.65 -9.55 -3.02
N LEU A 117 -7.04 -9.20 -1.89
CA LEU A 117 -6.00 -8.17 -1.82
C LEU A 117 -4.78 -8.58 -2.64
N GLU A 118 -4.33 -9.83 -2.54
CA GLU A 118 -3.21 -10.36 -3.31
C GLU A 118 -3.48 -10.26 -4.82
N GLN A 119 -4.66 -10.68 -5.28
CA GLN A 119 -5.05 -10.59 -6.69
C GLN A 119 -5.03 -9.14 -7.20
N ARG A 120 -5.66 -8.23 -6.46
CA ARG A 120 -5.69 -6.79 -6.83
C ARG A 120 -4.30 -6.17 -6.79
N PHE A 121 -3.46 -6.61 -5.87
CA PHE A 121 -2.08 -6.17 -5.79
C PHE A 121 -1.26 -6.65 -7.00
N ALA A 122 -1.45 -7.90 -7.44
CA ALA A 122 -0.82 -8.41 -8.66
C ALA A 122 -1.26 -7.61 -9.90
N GLU A 123 -2.55 -7.31 -10.04
CA GLU A 123 -3.08 -6.44 -11.11
C GLU A 123 -2.46 -5.04 -11.07
N PHE A 124 -2.32 -4.47 -9.87
CA PHE A 124 -1.67 -3.18 -9.67
C PHE A 124 -0.19 -3.20 -10.14
N VAL A 125 0.55 -4.28 -9.83
CA VAL A 125 1.95 -4.43 -10.24
C VAL A 125 2.08 -4.58 -11.76
N ASP A 126 1.23 -5.40 -12.39
CA ASP A 126 1.21 -5.53 -13.86
C ASP A 126 0.89 -4.20 -14.54
N GLY A 127 -0.15 -3.51 -14.06
CA GLY A 127 -0.51 -2.19 -14.55
C GLY A 127 0.63 -1.17 -14.41
N SER A 128 1.34 -1.20 -13.28
CA SER A 128 2.49 -0.33 -13.02
C SER A 128 3.65 -0.60 -13.97
N LEU A 129 3.96 -1.87 -14.26
CA LEU A 129 4.98 -2.25 -15.24
C LEU A 129 4.60 -1.79 -16.66
N ARG A 130 3.34 -1.92 -17.04
CA ARG A 130 2.84 -1.44 -18.34
C ARG A 130 2.93 0.08 -18.48
N VAL A 131 2.67 0.82 -17.40
CA VAL A 131 2.87 2.29 -17.37
C VAL A 131 4.34 2.64 -17.56
N ASN A 132 5.25 1.98 -16.84
CA ASN A 132 6.69 2.21 -16.99
C ASN A 132 7.17 1.91 -18.42
N GLU A 133 6.67 0.82 -19.02
CA GLU A 133 6.98 0.48 -20.40
C GLU A 133 6.46 1.54 -21.38
N ALA A 134 5.22 2.00 -21.22
CA ALA A 134 4.66 3.05 -22.06
C ALA A 134 5.47 4.34 -21.97
N LEU A 135 5.88 4.75 -20.76
CA LEU A 135 6.73 5.92 -20.55
C LEU A 135 8.10 5.78 -21.26
N ARG A 136 8.71 4.60 -21.17
CA ARG A 136 9.97 4.30 -21.85
C ARG A 136 9.81 4.38 -23.37
N GLN A 137 8.72 3.86 -23.92
CA GLN A 137 8.45 3.95 -25.36
C GLN A 137 8.20 5.40 -25.80
N THR A 138 7.48 6.20 -25.02
CA THR A 138 7.28 7.63 -25.28
C THR A 138 8.62 8.37 -25.27
N HIS A 139 9.49 8.08 -24.31
CA HIS A 139 10.83 8.68 -24.26
C HIS A 139 11.66 8.35 -25.50
N LEU A 140 11.72 7.06 -25.88
CA LEU A 140 12.42 6.61 -27.09
C LEU A 140 11.84 7.22 -28.37
N ALA A 141 10.51 7.38 -28.46
CA ALA A 141 9.87 8.05 -29.58
C ALA A 141 10.27 9.53 -29.65
N GLY A 142 10.33 10.22 -28.50
CA GLY A 142 10.82 11.59 -28.40
C GLY A 142 12.27 11.74 -28.86
N GLU A 143 13.17 10.85 -28.43
CA GLU A 143 14.57 10.85 -28.88
C GLU A 143 14.70 10.64 -30.39
N ARG A 144 13.95 9.68 -30.95
CA ARG A 144 13.94 9.44 -32.40
C ARG A 144 13.41 10.64 -33.18
N ALA A 145 12.33 11.26 -32.70
CA ALA A 145 11.76 12.45 -33.33
C ALA A 145 12.75 13.62 -33.30
N GLY A 146 13.38 13.87 -32.14
CA GLY A 146 14.42 14.88 -32.00
C GLY A 146 15.62 14.63 -32.92
N GLY A 147 16.08 13.39 -33.04
CA GLY A 147 17.14 13.01 -33.97
C GLY A 147 16.77 13.21 -35.44
N ALA A 148 15.54 12.85 -35.82
CA ALA A 148 15.04 13.04 -37.18
C ALA A 148 14.94 14.53 -37.56
N ILE A 149 14.48 15.38 -36.64
CA ILE A 149 14.46 16.84 -36.83
C ILE A 149 15.88 17.37 -36.99
N GLY A 150 16.81 17.00 -36.10
CA GLY A 150 18.20 17.47 -36.21
C GLY A 150 18.84 17.09 -37.55
N ALA A 151 18.56 15.88 -38.06
CA ALA A 151 19.01 15.46 -39.38
C ALA A 151 18.35 16.27 -40.52
N LEU A 152 17.07 16.65 -40.37
CA LEU A 152 16.37 17.51 -41.32
C LEU A 152 16.93 18.93 -41.30
N GLU A 153 17.17 19.51 -40.13
CA GLU A 153 17.78 20.84 -39.95
C GLU A 153 19.16 20.90 -40.63
N GLN A 154 19.98 19.87 -40.47
CA GLN A 154 21.28 19.78 -41.13
C GLN A 154 21.14 19.78 -42.66
N ARG A 155 20.23 18.96 -43.21
CA ARG A 155 19.98 18.91 -44.66
C ARG A 155 19.46 20.23 -45.22
N ILE A 156 18.57 20.90 -44.50
CA ILE A 156 18.06 22.22 -44.89
C ILE A 156 19.21 23.24 -44.88
N SER A 157 20.08 23.18 -43.88
CA SER A 157 21.26 24.05 -43.79
C SER A 157 22.22 23.83 -44.96
N ASP A 158 22.53 22.57 -45.29
CA ASP A 158 23.37 22.21 -46.43
C ASP A 158 22.74 22.71 -47.75
N TRP A 159 21.44 22.52 -47.92
CA TRP A 159 20.70 22.98 -49.10
C TRP A 159 20.68 24.52 -49.22
N LEU A 160 20.50 25.23 -48.10
CA LEU A 160 20.54 26.68 -48.06
C LEU A 160 21.90 27.22 -48.51
N ILE A 161 22.99 26.59 -48.06
CA ILE A 161 24.36 26.94 -48.45
C ILE A 161 24.54 26.74 -49.96
N GLU A 162 24.14 25.59 -50.50
CA GLU A 162 24.24 25.29 -51.93
C GLU A 162 23.43 26.26 -52.79
N ALA A 163 22.17 26.53 -52.42
CA ALA A 163 21.30 27.46 -53.13
C ALA A 163 21.85 28.90 -53.10
N THR A 164 22.40 29.33 -51.96
CA THR A 164 23.04 30.65 -51.82
C THR A 164 24.28 30.76 -52.70
N LEU A 165 25.14 29.73 -52.73
CA LEU A 165 26.32 29.70 -53.59
C LEU A 165 25.96 29.69 -55.09
N ALA A 166 24.83 29.07 -55.44
CA ALA A 166 24.31 29.04 -56.80
C ALA A 166 23.55 30.32 -57.20
N GLY A 167 23.37 31.28 -56.28
CA GLY A 167 22.59 32.51 -56.53
C GLY A 167 21.09 32.27 -56.74
N GLN A 168 20.56 31.16 -56.22
CA GLN A 168 19.15 30.82 -56.29
C GLN A 168 18.35 31.56 -55.19
N ALA A 169 17.06 31.74 -55.41
CA ALA A 169 16.17 32.27 -54.38
C ALA A 169 16.03 31.26 -53.22
N VAL A 170 16.21 31.74 -51.99
CA VAL A 170 16.22 30.90 -50.78
C VAL A 170 14.95 31.00 -49.93
N ASP A 171 14.01 31.87 -50.31
CA ASP A 171 12.79 32.17 -49.52
C ASP A 171 12.01 30.91 -49.11
N TYR A 172 11.92 29.92 -50.00
CA TYR A 172 11.25 28.65 -49.72
C TYR A 172 12.04 27.79 -48.71
N ILE A 173 13.38 27.77 -48.80
CA ILE A 173 14.25 27.02 -47.89
C ILE A 173 14.15 27.61 -46.48
N ASP A 174 14.13 28.94 -46.37
CA ASP A 174 13.93 29.65 -45.11
C ASP A 174 12.55 29.34 -44.50
N GLN A 175 11.49 29.26 -45.32
CA GLN A 175 10.17 28.86 -44.84
C GLN A 175 10.15 27.44 -44.27
N VAL A 176 10.79 26.48 -44.95
CA VAL A 176 10.93 25.10 -44.44
C VAL A 176 11.76 25.08 -43.15
N MET A 177 12.77 25.93 -43.02
CA MET A 177 13.58 26.05 -41.80
C MET A 177 12.77 26.57 -40.61
N VAL A 178 11.95 27.60 -40.83
CA VAL A 178 11.03 28.14 -39.81
C VAL A 178 10.04 27.09 -39.35
N LEU A 179 9.45 26.32 -40.29
CA LEU A 179 8.51 25.23 -39.95
C LEU A 179 9.18 24.12 -39.14
N THR A 180 10.41 23.73 -39.52
CA THR A 180 11.18 22.71 -38.82
C THR A 180 11.52 23.15 -37.39
N THR A 181 11.93 24.41 -37.23
CA THR A 181 12.18 25.01 -35.90
C THR A 181 10.90 25.05 -35.06
N GLY A 182 9.77 25.44 -35.65
CA GLY A 182 8.47 25.44 -35.00
C GLY A 182 8.01 24.05 -34.56
N PHE A 183 8.35 23.00 -35.32
CA PHE A 183 8.07 21.62 -34.96
C PHE A 183 8.93 21.14 -33.78
N ARG A 184 10.22 21.51 -33.77
CA ARG A 184 11.12 21.25 -32.64
C ARG A 184 10.62 21.88 -31.34
N GLU A 185 10.19 23.13 -31.40
CA GLU A 185 9.65 23.84 -30.25
C GLU A 185 8.40 23.14 -29.71
N SER A 186 7.47 22.73 -30.58
CA SER A 186 6.28 21.96 -30.17
C SER A 186 6.66 20.65 -29.48
N LEU A 187 7.66 19.90 -29.97
CA LEU A 187 8.13 18.69 -29.28
C LEU A 187 8.74 18.98 -27.92
N LEU A 188 9.51 20.07 -27.77
CA LEU A 188 10.07 20.46 -26.48
C LEU A 188 8.98 20.85 -25.48
N VAL A 189 7.96 21.59 -25.93
CA VAL A 189 6.80 21.95 -25.09
C VAL A 189 6.04 20.70 -24.64
N ILE A 190 5.75 19.76 -25.55
CA ILE A 190 5.10 18.48 -25.22
C ILE A 190 5.95 17.70 -24.20
N GLY A 191 7.26 17.59 -24.44
CA GLY A 191 8.18 16.91 -23.53
C GLY A 191 8.20 17.55 -22.13
N LYS A 192 8.22 18.88 -22.05
CA LYS A 192 8.16 19.63 -20.80
C LYS A 192 6.84 19.39 -20.07
N GLN A 193 5.70 19.51 -20.75
CA GLN A 193 4.38 19.28 -20.16
C GLN A 193 4.25 17.84 -19.63
N HIS A 194 4.77 16.87 -20.36
CA HIS A 194 4.79 15.48 -19.93
C HIS A 194 5.67 15.27 -18.67
N ALA A 195 6.84 15.91 -18.60
CA ALA A 195 7.71 15.83 -17.43
C ALA A 195 7.07 16.51 -16.19
N GLU A 196 6.47 17.68 -16.37
CA GLU A 196 5.74 18.40 -15.31
C GLU A 196 4.53 17.59 -14.81
N HIS A 197 3.79 16.94 -15.71
CA HIS A 197 2.67 16.07 -15.33
C HIS A 197 3.14 14.88 -14.48
N ASN A 198 4.23 14.22 -14.88
CA ASN A 198 4.80 13.12 -14.11
C ASN A 198 5.28 13.58 -12.72
N LEU A 199 5.72 14.83 -12.55
CA LEU A 199 6.07 15.39 -11.24
C LEU A 199 4.85 15.77 -10.39
N ARG A 200 3.78 16.29 -11.02
CA ARG A 200 2.56 16.74 -10.33
C ARG A 200 1.66 15.61 -9.88
N SER A 201 1.51 14.58 -10.70
CA SER A 201 0.77 13.35 -10.34
C SER A 201 1.38 12.61 -9.13
N PHE A 202 2.63 12.94 -8.77
CA PHE A 202 3.30 12.43 -7.57
C PHE A 202 3.09 13.29 -6.31
N THR A 203 2.72 14.55 -6.46
CA THR A 203 2.63 15.51 -5.35
C THR A 203 1.21 15.84 -4.93
N VAL A 204 0.22 15.68 -5.82
CA VAL A 204 -1.18 15.97 -5.50
C VAL A 204 -2.05 14.84 -6.05
N GLY A 205 -2.68 14.09 -5.15
CA GLY A 205 -3.68 13.07 -5.51
C GLY A 205 -5.00 13.69 -5.96
N ASP A 206 -4.96 14.58 -6.95
CA ASP A 206 -6.12 15.33 -7.42
C ASP A 206 -6.50 14.98 -8.86
N GLY A 207 -7.81 15.02 -9.10
CA GLY A 207 -8.52 14.36 -10.19
C GLY A 207 -8.01 14.65 -11.59
N THR A 208 -7.86 13.56 -12.36
CA THR A 208 -7.44 13.44 -13.77
C THR A 208 -8.33 14.12 -14.82
N SER A 209 -9.24 15.03 -14.46
CA SER A 209 -10.30 15.51 -15.36
C SER A 209 -10.00 16.82 -16.11
N GLN A 210 -9.15 17.72 -15.59
CA GLN A 210 -8.87 19.00 -16.26
C GLN A 210 -7.66 18.98 -17.20
N LEU A 211 -6.78 17.97 -17.12
CA LEU A 211 -5.47 17.99 -17.78
C LEU A 211 -5.39 17.25 -19.12
N ARG A 212 -6.39 16.42 -19.46
CA ARG A 212 -6.45 15.74 -20.77
C ARG A 212 -6.59 16.73 -21.93
N GLY A 213 -7.32 17.84 -21.75
CA GLY A 213 -7.59 18.79 -22.85
C GLY A 213 -6.32 19.40 -23.47
N GLY A 214 -5.42 19.97 -22.66
CA GLY A 214 -4.29 20.75 -23.18
C GLY A 214 -3.17 19.94 -23.85
N MET A 215 -2.97 18.68 -23.45
CA MET A 215 -1.95 17.82 -24.07
C MET A 215 -2.42 17.27 -25.43
N PHE A 216 -3.71 16.93 -25.57
CA PHE A 216 -4.26 16.50 -26.85
C PHE A 216 -4.28 17.65 -27.87
N GLU A 217 -4.60 18.87 -27.45
CA GLU A 217 -4.55 20.07 -28.32
C GLU A 217 -3.14 20.33 -28.87
N THR A 218 -2.09 20.10 -28.08
CA THR A 218 -0.70 20.26 -28.53
C THR A 218 -0.23 19.15 -29.47
N PHE A 219 -0.71 17.91 -29.29
CA PHE A 219 -0.49 16.83 -30.26
C PHE A 219 -1.23 17.08 -31.59
N ASP A 220 -2.44 17.64 -31.54
CA ASP A 220 -3.20 18.01 -32.74
C ASP A 220 -2.52 19.14 -33.51
N ASP A 221 -2.02 20.18 -32.83
CA ASP A 221 -1.21 21.24 -33.46
C ASP A 221 0.07 20.68 -34.08
N LEU A 222 0.77 19.77 -33.38
CA LEU A 222 1.95 19.08 -33.90
C LEU A 222 1.61 18.29 -35.18
N SER A 223 0.48 17.58 -35.19
CA SER A 223 -0.01 16.80 -36.33
C SER A 223 -0.33 17.70 -37.53
N LEU A 224 -1.01 18.82 -37.31
CA LEU A 224 -1.35 19.81 -38.34
C LEU A 224 -0.08 20.45 -38.96
N ARG A 225 0.92 20.76 -38.15
CA ARG A 225 2.22 21.26 -38.63
C ARG A 225 2.96 20.22 -39.46
N LEU A 226 2.93 18.94 -39.05
CA LEU A 226 3.49 17.82 -39.81
C LEU A 226 2.81 17.65 -41.17
N GLN A 227 1.47 17.76 -41.22
CA GLN A 227 0.73 17.70 -42.47
C GLN A 227 1.11 18.85 -43.41
N THR A 228 1.26 20.06 -42.88
CA THR A 228 1.70 21.23 -43.64
C THR A 228 3.11 21.02 -44.20
N LEU A 229 4.05 20.53 -43.39
CA LEU A 229 5.42 20.21 -43.80
C LEU A 229 5.49 19.13 -44.90
N ARG A 230 4.57 18.16 -44.88
CA ARG A 230 4.49 17.10 -45.89
C ARG A 230 3.84 17.57 -47.21
N ALA A 231 2.99 18.60 -47.13
CA ALA A 231 2.29 19.18 -48.28
C ALA A 231 3.08 20.31 -48.96
N SER A 232 4.12 20.83 -48.29
CA SER A 232 5.07 21.82 -48.82
C SER A 232 6.13 21.14 -49.67
#